data_AF-A0A6C0E5A2-F1
#
_entry.id   AF-A0A6C0E5A2-F1
#
_cell.length_a   1.000
_cell.length_b   1.000
_cell.length_c   1.000
_cell.angle_alpha   90.00
_cell.angle_beta   90.00
_cell.angle_gamma   90.00
#
_symmetry.space_group_name_H-M   'P 1'
#
loop_
_entity.id
_entity.type
_entity.pdbx_description
1 polymer ?
#
loop_
_entity_poly.entity_id
_entity_poly.type
_entity_poly.pdbx_seq_one_letter_code
_entity_poly.pdbx_strand_id
1 'polypeptide(L)'
;MPRKCPRGFICTDGTTVALVVVLVAAAVIAAMYTMRPQMQKQQPIIVVKQEAQREYQPQPQPQPMFPEPIRRLGIPDFVGRRTLGPIVQVGILTAEGGSANSAAPDRTILPLFGRELDSRRSRWNYYTRTDGTNPVQVPVRVANRVCDDDTNGCNEVYSGDTVHVPVLGRSFTTTIYRTSF
;
A
#
# COMPACT_ATOMS: atom_id res chain seq x y z
N MET A 1 61.36 -36.42 -42.12
CA MET A 1 61.25 -37.90 -42.07
C MET A 1 59.77 -38.24 -41.94
N PRO A 2 59.14 -38.94 -42.90
CA PRO A 2 57.71 -39.25 -42.81
C PRO A 2 57.48 -40.27 -41.70
N ARG A 3 56.81 -39.86 -40.62
CA ARG A 3 56.45 -40.77 -39.53
C ARG A 3 55.29 -41.65 -40.02
N LYS A 4 55.57 -42.93 -40.25
CA LYS A 4 54.56 -43.94 -40.59
C LYS A 4 53.75 -44.25 -39.33
N CYS A 5 52.47 -43.88 -39.29
CA CYS A 5 51.56 -44.33 -38.23
C CYS A 5 50.90 -45.67 -38.59
N PRO A 6 50.54 -46.49 -37.59
CA PRO A 6 49.79 -47.72 -37.79
C PRO A 6 48.38 -47.43 -38.35
N ARG A 7 47.86 -48.35 -39.17
CA ARG A 7 46.53 -48.26 -39.80
C ARG A 7 45.44 -48.17 -38.73
N GLY A 8 44.66 -47.09 -38.76
CA GLY A 8 43.48 -46.87 -37.92
C GLY A 8 43.50 -45.60 -37.06
N PHE A 9 44.64 -44.91 -36.95
CA PHE A 9 44.75 -43.64 -36.22
C PHE A 9 45.21 -42.50 -37.15
N ILE A 10 44.57 -41.34 -37.01
CA ILE A 10 44.88 -40.14 -37.79
C ILE A 10 46.25 -39.61 -37.31
N CYS A 11 47.26 -39.59 -38.18
CA CYS A 11 48.53 -38.89 -37.90
C CYS A 11 48.27 -37.39 -37.91
N THR A 12 47.90 -36.80 -36.78
CA THR A 12 47.83 -35.35 -36.67
C THR A 12 49.12 -34.84 -36.06
N ASP A 13 49.99 -34.22 -36.88
CA ASP A 13 51.06 -33.38 -36.35
C ASP A 13 50.46 -32.33 -35.41
N GLY A 14 51.18 -31.93 -34.35
CA GLY A 14 50.64 -30.96 -33.38
C GLY A 14 50.14 -29.64 -34.01
N THR A 15 50.63 -29.33 -35.21
CA THR A 15 50.18 -28.21 -36.05
C THR A 15 48.76 -28.40 -36.61
N THR A 16 48.37 -29.62 -37.02
CA THR A 16 47.01 -29.88 -37.52
C THR A 16 46.00 -29.93 -36.40
N VAL A 17 46.38 -30.45 -35.22
CA VAL A 17 45.55 -30.35 -34.00
C VAL A 17 45.35 -28.88 -33.60
N ALA A 18 46.42 -28.08 -33.61
CA ALA A 18 46.33 -26.66 -33.28
C ALA A 18 45.42 -25.89 -34.26
N LEU A 19 45.50 -26.16 -35.57
CA LEU A 19 44.64 -25.52 -36.56
C LEU A 19 43.16 -25.87 -36.37
N VAL A 20 42.84 -27.14 -36.07
CA VAL A 20 41.45 -27.56 -35.82
C VAL A 20 40.89 -26.89 -34.56
N VAL A 21 41.68 -26.78 -33.49
CA VAL A 21 41.26 -26.09 -32.26
C VAL A 21 40.99 -24.60 -32.50
N VAL A 22 41.84 -23.93 -33.28
CA VAL A 22 41.65 -22.51 -33.62
C VAL A 22 40.38 -22.30 -34.46
N LEU A 23 40.09 -23.19 -35.41
CA LEU A 23 38.87 -23.11 -36.22
C LEU A 23 37.60 -23.34 -35.40
N VAL A 24 37.64 -24.29 -34.46
CA VAL A 24 36.51 -24.53 -33.55
C VAL A 24 36.30 -23.34 -32.61
N ALA A 25 37.38 -22.78 -32.05
CA ALA A 25 37.29 -21.58 -31.21
C ALA A 25 36.73 -20.37 -31.99
N ALA A 26 37.17 -20.16 -33.23
CA ALA A 26 36.65 -19.10 -34.10
C ALA A 26 35.15 -19.29 -34.39
N ALA A 27 34.69 -20.53 -34.65
CA ALA A 27 33.29 -20.84 -34.87
C ALA A 27 32.43 -20.59 -33.60
N VAL A 28 32.93 -20.95 -32.41
CA VAL A 28 32.24 -20.68 -31.14
C VAL A 28 32.16 -19.18 -30.87
N ILE A 29 33.23 -18.44 -31.11
CA ILE A 29 33.24 -16.98 -30.96
C ILE A 29 32.24 -16.34 -31.93
N ALA A 30 32.22 -16.76 -33.20
CA ALA A 30 31.25 -16.29 -34.18
C ALA A 30 29.80 -16.58 -33.75
N ALA A 31 29.53 -17.78 -33.21
CA ALA A 31 28.22 -18.14 -32.66
C ALA A 31 27.82 -17.26 -31.46
N MET A 32 28.76 -16.92 -30.57
CA MET A 32 28.49 -15.99 -29.46
C MET A 32 28.20 -14.56 -29.95
N TYR A 33 28.81 -14.12 -31.06
CA TYR A 33 28.51 -12.82 -31.65
C TYR A 33 27.14 -12.80 -32.34
N THR A 34 26.72 -13.88 -32.99
CA THR A 34 25.39 -13.97 -33.62
C THR A 34 24.27 -14.19 -32.61
N MET A 35 24.55 -14.82 -31.47
CA MET A 35 23.56 -15.04 -30.40
C MET A 35 23.48 -13.90 -29.38
N ARG A 36 24.17 -12.76 -29.58
CA ARG A 36 23.93 -11.59 -28.71
C ARG A 36 22.47 -11.17 -28.86
N PRO A 37 21.63 -11.32 -27.82
CA PRO A 37 20.24 -10.93 -27.93
C PRO A 37 20.22 -9.42 -28.14
N GLN A 38 19.61 -9.00 -29.25
CA GLN A 38 19.26 -7.61 -29.46
C GLN A 38 18.37 -7.21 -28.29
N MET A 39 18.92 -6.46 -27.33
CA MET A 39 18.15 -5.68 -26.38
C MET A 39 17.34 -4.68 -27.22
N GLN A 40 16.16 -5.10 -27.67
CA GLN A 40 15.18 -4.20 -28.26
C GLN A 40 14.91 -3.13 -27.21
N LYS A 41 15.33 -1.90 -27.49
CA LYS A 41 14.84 -0.73 -26.79
C LYS A 41 13.33 -0.76 -26.91
N GLN A 42 12.67 -1.16 -25.83
CA GLN A 42 11.23 -1.09 -25.69
C GLN A 42 10.86 0.38 -25.71
N GLN A 43 10.44 0.86 -26.87
CA GLN A 43 9.78 2.15 -26.97
C GLN A 43 8.48 2.02 -26.16
N PRO A 44 8.17 2.95 -25.25
CA PRO A 44 6.91 2.89 -24.53
C PRO A 44 5.80 2.98 -25.56
N ILE A 45 5.03 1.90 -25.71
CA ILE A 45 3.75 1.94 -26.41
C ILE A 45 2.91 2.90 -25.59
N ILE A 46 2.72 4.11 -26.12
CA ILE A 46 1.68 5.01 -25.64
C ILE A 46 0.39 4.32 -26.03
N VAL A 47 -0.16 3.53 -25.11
CA VAL A 47 -1.55 3.08 -25.19
C VAL A 47 -2.36 4.35 -25.01
N VAL A 48 -2.60 5.07 -26.12
CA VAL A 48 -3.78 5.92 -26.22
C VAL A 48 -4.91 4.92 -26.09
N LYS A 49 -5.43 4.79 -24.87
CA LYS A 49 -6.66 4.08 -24.60
C LYS A 49 -7.68 4.78 -25.46
N GLN A 50 -7.96 4.20 -26.63
CA GLN A 50 -9.08 4.60 -27.44
C GLN A 50 -10.27 4.32 -26.54
N GLU A 51 -10.75 5.37 -25.89
CA GLU A 51 -12.02 5.37 -25.21
C GLU A 51 -13.05 5.11 -26.32
N ALA A 52 -13.24 3.83 -26.63
CA ALA A 52 -14.51 3.34 -27.07
C ALA A 52 -15.48 3.99 -26.08
N GLN A 53 -16.33 4.88 -26.59
CA GLN A 53 -17.42 5.46 -25.85
C GLN A 53 -18.17 4.28 -25.25
N ARG A 54 -17.80 3.92 -24.01
CA ARG A 54 -18.68 3.18 -23.13
C ARG A 54 -19.81 4.16 -22.95
N GLU A 55 -20.83 3.96 -23.75
CA GLU A 55 -22.18 4.34 -23.38
C GLU A 55 -22.30 4.01 -21.90
N TYR A 56 -22.36 5.08 -21.11
CA TYR A 56 -22.36 5.01 -19.66
C TYR A 56 -23.67 4.34 -19.30
N GLN A 57 -23.69 3.01 -19.28
CA GLN A 57 -24.69 2.28 -18.54
C GLN A 57 -24.49 2.74 -17.10
N PRO A 58 -25.48 3.43 -16.49
CA PRO A 58 -25.40 3.79 -15.10
C PRO A 58 -25.24 2.48 -14.33
N GLN A 59 -24.05 2.24 -13.78
CA GLN A 59 -23.91 1.18 -12.80
C GLN A 59 -24.91 1.52 -11.68
N PRO A 60 -25.73 0.57 -11.22
CA PRO A 60 -26.56 0.79 -10.04
C PRO A 60 -25.61 1.27 -8.95
N GLN A 61 -25.82 2.50 -8.47
CA GLN A 61 -25.04 3.01 -7.36
C GLN A 61 -25.12 1.95 -6.25
N PRO A 62 -23.98 1.50 -5.68
CA PRO A 62 -24.04 0.58 -4.56
C PRO A 62 -24.90 1.27 -3.51
N GLN A 63 -26.07 0.69 -3.24
CA GLN A 63 -26.97 1.22 -2.24
C GLN A 63 -26.15 1.32 -0.96
N PRO A 64 -26.07 2.51 -0.34
CA PRO A 64 -25.35 2.62 0.92
C PRO A 64 -25.98 1.60 1.87
N MET A 65 -25.16 0.67 2.36
CA MET A 65 -25.58 -0.41 3.28
C MET A 65 -26.22 0.14 4.56
N PHE A 66 -26.04 1.43 4.79
CA PHE A 66 -26.74 2.23 5.77
C PHE A 66 -27.68 3.18 5.04
N PRO A 67 -29.01 3.13 5.29
CA PRO A 67 -29.89 4.15 4.77
C PRO A 67 -29.40 5.50 5.26
N GLU A 68 -29.27 6.48 4.35
CA GLU A 68 -29.09 7.86 4.77
C GLU A 68 -30.18 8.19 5.80
N PRO A 69 -29.86 8.87 6.91
CA PRO A 69 -30.90 9.29 7.84
C PRO A 69 -31.91 10.09 7.04
N ILE A 70 -33.16 9.62 7.03
CA ILE A 70 -34.26 10.24 6.27
C ILE A 70 -34.29 11.72 6.66
N ARG A 71 -33.78 12.61 5.80
CA ARG A 71 -34.01 14.03 5.92
C ARG A 71 -35.47 14.24 5.59
N ARG A 72 -36.32 14.10 6.61
CA ARG A 72 -37.75 14.41 6.52
C ARG A 72 -37.86 15.91 6.29
N LEU A 73 -38.01 16.29 5.03
CA LEU A 73 -38.31 17.64 4.61
C LEU A 73 -39.63 18.05 5.28
N GLY A 74 -39.56 18.91 6.31
CA GLY A 74 -40.73 19.55 6.91
C GLY A 74 -41.07 19.19 8.35
N ILE A 75 -40.24 18.46 9.10
CA ILE A 75 -40.37 18.42 10.56
C ILE A 75 -39.34 19.41 11.13
N PRO A 76 -39.74 20.48 11.82
CA PRO A 76 -38.77 21.26 12.56
C PRO A 76 -38.15 20.34 13.60
N ASP A 77 -36.83 20.20 13.58
CA ASP A 77 -36.03 19.36 14.47
C ASP A 77 -36.20 19.80 15.94
N PHE A 78 -37.35 19.49 16.54
CA PHE A 78 -37.67 19.70 17.96
C PHE A 78 -37.43 18.42 18.78
N VAL A 79 -36.47 17.59 18.37
CA VAL A 79 -35.89 16.59 19.26
C VAL A 79 -34.51 17.10 19.61
N GLY A 80 -34.29 17.44 20.88
CA GLY A 80 -33.01 17.90 21.44
C GLY A 80 -31.89 16.87 21.40
N ARG A 81 -31.74 16.13 20.30
CA ARG A 81 -30.48 15.45 19.95
C ARG A 81 -29.56 16.53 19.44
N ARG A 82 -28.57 16.88 20.27
CA ARG A 82 -27.31 17.46 19.79
C ARG A 82 -26.94 16.67 18.54
N THR A 83 -27.02 17.30 17.37
CA THR A 83 -26.70 16.66 16.11
C THR A 83 -25.22 16.37 16.12
N LEU A 84 -24.85 15.17 16.57
CA LEU A 84 -23.49 14.70 16.56
C LEU A 84 -22.95 14.82 15.14
N GLY A 85 -21.82 15.52 14.99
CA GLY A 85 -21.18 15.70 13.70
C GLY A 85 -20.80 14.35 13.07
N PRO A 86 -20.59 14.33 11.74
CA PRO A 86 -20.09 13.13 11.07
C PRO A 86 -18.71 12.77 11.61
N ILE A 87 -18.40 11.47 11.67
CA ILE A 87 -17.06 11.01 12.02
C ILE A 87 -16.15 11.17 10.80
N VAL A 88 -15.06 11.89 10.96
CA VAL A 88 -14.08 12.19 9.90
C VAL A 88 -12.71 11.69 10.28
N GLN A 89 -11.83 11.52 9.29
CA GLN A 89 -10.43 11.21 9.56
C GLN A 89 -9.73 12.46 10.07
N VAL A 90 -9.24 12.42 11.31
CA VAL A 90 -8.58 13.54 11.96
C VAL A 90 -7.06 13.41 11.94
N GLY A 91 -6.53 12.21 11.70
CA GLY A 91 -5.10 12.00 11.69
C GLY A 91 -4.69 10.56 11.40
N ILE A 92 -3.47 10.23 11.80
CA ILE A 92 -2.88 8.89 11.70
C ILE A 92 -2.25 8.46 13.02
N LEU A 93 -2.23 7.16 13.24
CA LEU A 93 -1.58 6.46 14.34
C LEU A 93 -0.35 5.74 13.78
N THR A 94 0.80 5.96 14.39
CA THR A 94 2.09 5.37 13.99
C THR A 94 2.65 4.53 15.12
N ALA A 95 3.00 3.27 14.85
CA ALA A 95 3.57 2.39 15.86
C ALA A 95 4.93 2.90 16.34
N GLU A 96 5.29 2.60 17.60
CA GLU A 96 6.62 2.92 18.14
C GLU A 96 7.72 2.30 17.26
N GLY A 97 8.61 3.14 16.72
CA GLY A 97 9.67 2.75 15.77
C GLY A 97 9.39 3.03 14.29
N GLY A 98 8.14 3.36 13.93
CA GLY A 98 7.73 3.70 12.56
C GLY A 98 7.40 5.18 12.38
N SER A 99 8.40 6.06 12.30
CA SER A 99 8.21 7.44 11.84
C SER A 99 8.06 7.50 10.32
N ALA A 100 7.57 8.62 9.78
CA ALA A 100 7.49 8.88 8.34
C ALA A 100 8.82 8.66 7.60
N ASN A 101 9.95 8.74 8.32
CA ASN A 101 11.31 8.58 7.82
C ASN A 101 11.96 7.25 8.22
N SER A 102 11.25 6.35 8.92
CA SER A 102 11.82 5.12 9.47
C SER A 102 11.65 3.96 8.50
N ALA A 103 12.77 3.37 8.06
CA ALA A 103 12.83 2.10 7.33
C ALA A 103 12.66 0.88 8.27
N ALA A 104 11.78 0.97 9.26
CA ALA A 104 11.55 -0.10 10.22
C ALA A 104 10.67 -1.19 9.59
N PRO A 105 10.99 -2.49 9.80
CA PRO A 105 10.24 -3.60 9.21
C PRO A 105 8.84 -3.80 9.82
N ASP A 106 8.57 -3.31 11.04
CA ASP A 106 7.25 -3.38 11.71
C ASP A 106 6.53 -2.02 11.70
N ARG A 107 6.43 -1.41 10.50
CA ARG A 107 5.74 -0.13 10.32
C ARG A 107 4.24 -0.36 10.16
N THR A 108 3.50 -0.32 11.26
CA THR A 108 2.03 -0.25 11.23
C THR A 108 1.56 1.20 11.27
N ILE A 109 0.79 1.63 10.26
CA ILE A 109 0.13 2.94 10.24
C ILE A 109 -1.38 2.68 10.17
N LEU A 110 -2.13 3.33 11.07
CA LEU A 110 -3.59 3.23 11.09
C LEU A 110 -4.22 4.62 10.96
N PRO A 111 -5.36 4.76 10.30
CA PRO A 111 -6.10 6.02 10.30
C PRO A 111 -6.73 6.27 11.67
N LEU A 112 -6.71 7.52 12.14
CA LEU A 112 -7.47 7.96 13.31
C LEU A 112 -8.72 8.69 12.84
N PHE A 113 -9.88 8.17 13.23
CA PHE A 113 -11.16 8.79 13.00
C PHE A 113 -11.68 9.41 14.27
N GLY A 114 -12.31 10.58 14.17
CA GLY A 114 -12.89 11.25 15.31
C GLY A 114 -14.07 12.16 14.98
N ARG A 115 -14.90 12.42 16.00
CA ARG A 115 -15.91 13.48 16.02
C ARG A 115 -16.00 14.10 17.40
N GLU A 116 -16.44 15.35 17.43
CA GLU A 116 -16.82 16.00 18.67
C GLU A 116 -18.22 15.52 19.13
N LEU A 117 -18.31 15.07 20.38
CA LEU A 117 -19.56 14.64 21.03
C LEU A 117 -20.27 15.82 21.70
N ASP A 118 -19.50 16.69 22.35
CA ASP A 118 -20.00 17.84 23.09
C ASP A 118 -18.92 18.92 23.17
N SER A 119 -19.12 20.01 22.42
CA SER A 119 -18.18 21.13 22.38
C SER A 119 -18.06 21.87 23.72
N ARG A 120 -19.06 21.76 24.61
CA ARG A 120 -18.97 22.38 25.95
C ARG A 120 -18.09 21.60 26.91
N ARG A 121 -17.97 20.28 26.70
CA ARG A 121 -17.18 19.37 27.55
C ARG A 121 -15.89 18.92 26.86
N SER A 122 -15.63 19.40 25.65
CA SER A 122 -14.50 19.01 24.78
C SER A 122 -14.34 17.49 24.72
N ARG A 123 -15.47 16.79 24.58
CA ARG A 123 -15.51 15.33 24.48
C ARG A 123 -15.50 14.90 23.04
N TRP A 124 -14.67 13.91 22.75
CA TRP A 124 -14.48 13.36 21.42
C TRP A 124 -14.69 11.85 21.43
N ASN A 125 -15.31 11.35 20.35
CA ASN A 125 -15.35 9.92 20.06
C ASN A 125 -14.25 9.62 19.05
N TYR A 126 -13.45 8.59 19.33
CA TYR A 126 -12.37 8.16 18.46
C TYR A 126 -12.48 6.66 18.17
N TYR A 127 -12.15 6.30 16.94
CA TYR A 127 -11.91 4.92 16.55
C TYR A 127 -10.81 4.84 15.49
N THR A 128 -10.29 3.64 15.27
CA THR A 128 -9.35 3.36 14.19
C THR A 128 -9.85 2.22 13.31
N ARG A 129 -9.16 1.97 12.20
CA ARG A 129 -9.42 0.82 11.33
C ARG A 129 -8.16 -0.01 11.19
N THR A 130 -8.32 -1.33 11.11
CA THR A 130 -7.22 -2.26 10.85
C THR A 130 -6.67 -2.13 9.43
N ASP A 131 -5.39 -2.45 9.22
CA ASP A 131 -4.67 -2.37 7.93
C ASP A 131 -4.90 -3.58 6.97
N GLY A 132 -5.96 -4.37 7.20
CA GLY A 132 -6.24 -5.57 6.39
C GLY A 132 -7.00 -5.28 5.09
N THR A 133 -7.08 -6.28 4.20
CA THR A 133 -7.88 -6.23 2.95
C THR A 133 -9.35 -5.85 3.19
N ASN A 134 -9.88 -6.21 4.37
CA ASN A 134 -11.19 -5.76 4.83
C ASN A 134 -11.01 -5.00 6.16
N PRO A 135 -10.92 -3.66 6.14
CA PRO A 135 -10.64 -2.88 7.33
C PRO A 135 -11.87 -2.87 8.25
N VAL A 136 -11.70 -3.35 9.48
CA VAL A 136 -12.74 -3.35 10.51
C VAL A 136 -12.53 -2.16 11.44
N GLN A 137 -13.62 -1.54 11.88
CA GLN A 137 -13.59 -0.49 12.90
C GLN A 137 -13.23 -1.08 14.27
N VAL A 138 -12.28 -0.46 14.95
CA VAL A 138 -11.74 -0.90 16.24
C VAL A 138 -11.75 0.26 17.23
N PRO A 139 -12.21 0.04 18.48
CA PRO A 139 -12.18 1.06 19.51
C PRO A 139 -10.74 1.39 19.93
N VAL A 140 -10.52 2.64 20.35
CA VAL A 140 -9.23 3.10 20.85
C VAL A 140 -9.34 3.54 22.30
N ARG A 141 -8.19 3.57 22.99
CA ARG A 141 -8.09 4.04 24.36
C ARG A 141 -7.09 5.18 24.49
N VAL A 142 -7.51 6.26 25.13
CA VAL A 142 -6.71 7.44 25.42
C VAL A 142 -6.68 7.62 26.94
N ALA A 143 -5.49 7.74 27.53
CA ALA A 143 -5.33 7.89 28.98
C ALA A 143 -6.15 6.87 29.80
N ASN A 144 -6.14 5.60 29.36
CA ASN A 144 -6.87 4.48 29.96
C ASN A 144 -8.41 4.55 29.89
N ARG A 145 -8.99 5.51 29.15
CA ARG A 145 -10.44 5.58 28.87
C ARG A 145 -10.78 4.94 27.54
N VAL A 146 -12.00 4.46 27.38
CA VAL A 146 -12.51 3.94 26.10
C VAL A 146 -13.18 5.08 25.35
N CYS A 147 -12.78 5.31 24.10
CA CYS A 147 -13.17 6.50 23.34
C CYS A 147 -14.29 6.27 22.32
N ASP A 148 -14.85 5.06 22.22
CA ASP A 148 -15.88 4.73 21.23
C ASP A 148 -17.32 5.04 21.70
N ASP A 149 -17.48 5.37 22.98
CA ASP A 149 -18.77 5.71 23.59
C ASP A 149 -19.23 7.14 23.20
N ASP A 150 -20.52 7.28 22.95
CA ASP A 150 -21.17 8.54 22.61
C ASP A 150 -21.47 9.43 23.83
N THR A 151 -21.43 8.88 25.04
CA THR A 151 -21.77 9.63 26.27
C THR A 151 -20.54 10.20 26.95
N ASN A 152 -19.53 9.37 27.22
CA ASN A 152 -18.33 9.80 27.95
C ASN A 152 -17.21 10.26 27.02
N GLY A 153 -16.98 9.53 25.92
CA GLY A 153 -15.85 9.74 25.01
C GLY A 153 -14.50 9.93 25.72
N CYS A 154 -13.58 10.58 25.02
CA CYS A 154 -12.26 10.96 25.48
C CYS A 154 -12.04 12.47 25.38
N ASN A 155 -10.94 12.94 25.98
CA ASN A 155 -10.46 14.30 25.72
C ASN A 155 -9.95 14.38 24.27
N GLU A 156 -9.89 15.59 23.73
CA GLU A 156 -9.26 15.83 22.43
C GLU A 156 -7.81 15.33 22.44
N VAL A 157 -7.43 14.64 21.36
CA VAL A 157 -6.08 14.09 21.15
C VAL A 157 -5.29 15.06 20.26
N TYR A 158 -4.05 15.34 20.64
CA TYR A 158 -3.13 16.19 19.88
C TYR A 158 -2.01 15.38 19.23
N SER A 159 -1.28 16.01 18.31
CA SER A 159 -0.09 15.39 17.71
C SER A 159 0.98 15.13 18.77
N GLY A 160 1.51 13.92 18.79
CA GLY A 160 2.47 13.44 19.80
C GLY A 160 1.83 12.61 20.91
N ASP A 161 0.49 12.62 21.04
CA ASP A 161 -0.20 11.85 22.06
C ASP A 161 -0.19 10.35 21.76
N THR A 162 -0.14 9.56 22.83
CA THR A 162 -0.14 8.10 22.76
C THR A 162 -1.57 7.55 22.85
N VAL A 163 -1.97 6.80 21.83
CA VAL A 163 -3.27 6.12 21.74
C VAL A 163 -3.05 4.62 21.78
N HIS A 164 -3.71 3.94 22.69
CA HIS A 164 -3.64 2.48 22.82
C HIS A 164 -4.74 1.81 22.01
N VAL A 165 -4.39 0.80 21.20
CA VAL A 165 -5.35 0.03 20.41
C VAL A 165 -5.43 -1.39 20.99
N PRO A 166 -6.51 -1.73 21.74
CA PRO A 166 -6.59 -3.00 22.47
C PRO A 166 -6.47 -4.24 21.58
N VAL A 167 -7.04 -4.20 20.37
CA VAL A 167 -7.01 -5.34 19.43
C VAL A 167 -5.60 -5.67 18.94
N LEU A 168 -4.72 -4.67 18.86
CA LEU A 168 -3.33 -4.86 18.43
C LEU A 168 -2.35 -4.99 19.60
N GLY A 169 -2.84 -4.81 20.84
CA GLY A 169 -2.05 -4.91 22.06
C GLY A 169 -0.89 -3.91 22.16
N ARG A 170 -0.89 -2.85 21.32
CA ARG A 170 0.21 -1.89 21.21
C ARG A 170 -0.30 -0.45 21.21
N SER A 171 0.59 0.46 21.57
CA SER A 171 0.34 1.89 21.61
C SER A 171 0.92 2.57 20.38
N PHE A 172 0.27 3.63 19.94
CA PHE A 172 0.61 4.38 18.74
C PHE A 172 0.79 5.85 19.06
N THR A 173 1.72 6.50 18.38
CA THR A 173 1.88 7.95 18.41
C THR A 173 0.96 8.58 17.38
N THR A 174 0.17 9.56 17.82
CA THR A 174 -0.82 10.25 16.99
C THR A 174 -0.18 11.39 16.22
N THR A 175 -0.55 11.55 14.95
CA THR A 175 -0.29 12.74 14.16
C THR A 175 -1.63 13.27 13.64
N ILE A 176 -2.09 14.38 14.20
CA ILE A 176 -3.32 15.05 13.81
C ILE A 176 -3.06 15.94 12.58
N TYR A 177 -4.00 15.92 11.64
CA TYR A 177 -3.98 16.80 10.49
C TYR A 177 -4.27 18.24 10.89
N ARG A 178 -3.45 19.17 10.41
CA ARG A 178 -3.75 20.59 10.55
C ARG A 178 -4.94 20.92 9.67
N THR A 179 -6.09 21.19 10.27
CA THR A 179 -7.22 21.81 9.57
C THR A 179 -6.97 23.31 9.56
N SER A 180 -6.34 23.83 8.50
CA SER A 180 -6.32 25.27 8.24
C SER A 180 -7.68 25.64 7.65
N PHE A 181 -8.54 26.27 8.46
CA PHE A 181 -9.69 27.00 7.96
C PHE A 181 -9.29 28.45 7.71
#